data_AF-A0A924ZQI9-F1
#
_entry.id   AF-A0A924ZQI9-F1
#
_cell.length_a   1.000
_cell.length_b   1.000
_cell.length_c   1.000
_cell.angle_alpha   90.00
_cell.angle_beta   90.00
_cell.angle_gamma   90.00
#
_symmetry.space_group_name_H-M   'P 1'
#
loop_
_entity.id
_entity.type
_entity.pdbx_description
1 polymer ?
#
loop_
_entity_poly.entity_id
_entity_poly.type
_entity_poly.pdbx_seq_one_letter_code
_entity_poly.pdbx_strand_id
1 'polypeptide(L)' 'MKTAFLTSEYPHPKTGSSGGIGTSIKNLAIGLVAEGCSVIVLVYGQNSESVFDDNGITIQQIQNKKFKGLSWWLTRKKT' A
#
# COMPACT_ATOMS: atom_id res chain seq x y z
N MET A 1 12.79 -15.96 4.90
CA MET A 1 11.37 -15.96 4.44
C MET A 1 11.00 -14.55 3.99
N LYS A 2 10.16 -14.39 2.97
CA LYS A 2 9.71 -13.08 2.47
C LYS A 2 8.20 -12.95 2.62
N THR A 3 7.73 -11.87 3.22
CA THR A 3 6.30 -11.61 3.47
C THR A 3 5.89 -10.30 2.83
N ALA A 4 4.73 -10.28 2.16
CA ALA A 4 4.17 -9.10 1.54
C ALA A 4 2.77 -8.81 2.09
N PHE A 5 2.55 -7.60 2.61
CA PHE A 5 1.21 -7.09 2.94
C PHE A 5 0.68 -6.24 1.79
N LEU A 6 -0.62 -6.38 1.49
CA LEU A 6 -1.32 -5.53 0.52
C LEU A 6 -2.41 -4.75 1.25
N THR A 7 -2.33 -3.42 1.22
CA THR A 7 -3.23 -2.54 1.96
C THR A 7 -3.48 -1.24 1.19
N SER A 8 -4.61 -0.58 1.44
CA SER A 8 -4.89 0.77 0.93
C SER A 8 -4.28 1.87 1.79
N GLU A 9 -3.92 1.55 3.04
CA GLU A 9 -3.44 2.53 4.03
C GLU A 9 -2.24 2.01 4.82
N TYR A 10 -1.36 2.95 5.21
CA TYR A 10 -0.19 2.68 6.05
C TYR A 10 0.20 3.95 6.84
N PRO A 11 0.56 3.84 8.14
CA PRO A 11 0.85 4.99 9.00
C PRO A 11 2.24 5.59 8.71
N HIS A 12 2.35 6.26 7.57
CA HIS A 12 3.56 6.96 7.15
C HIS A 12 3.21 8.27 6.40
N PRO A 13 3.98 9.36 6.56
CA PRO A 13 3.67 10.66 5.94
C PRO A 13 3.51 10.61 4.42
N LYS A 14 4.18 9.65 3.76
CA LYS A 14 4.09 9.47 2.29
C LYS A 14 2.82 8.75 1.84
N THR A 15 2.17 7.96 2.69
CA THR A 15 1.09 7.02 2.33
C THR A 15 -0.33 7.52 2.65
N GLY A 16 -0.47 8.81 2.96
CA GLY A 16 -1.74 9.44 3.32
C GLY A 16 -2.16 9.14 4.76
N SER A 17 -3.42 9.43 5.09
CA SER A 17 -4.00 9.09 6.39
C SER A 17 -4.16 7.58 6.53
N SER A 18 -3.93 7.06 7.73
CA SER A 18 -4.14 5.65 8.07
C SER A 18 -5.03 5.50 9.30
N GLY A 19 -5.93 4.52 9.27
CA GLY A 19 -6.70 4.06 10.41
C GLY A 19 -6.02 2.94 11.20
N GLY A 20 -6.83 2.21 11.99
CA GLY A 20 -6.36 1.12 12.86
C GLY A 20 -5.80 -0.09 12.10
N ILE A 21 -6.22 -0.30 10.85
CA ILE A 21 -5.75 -1.43 10.03
C ILE A 21 -4.30 -1.20 9.63
N GLY A 22 -3.96 -0.02 9.09
CA GLY A 22 -2.59 0.35 8.76
C GLY A 22 -1.64 0.22 9.96
N THR A 23 -2.07 0.67 11.13
CA THR A 23 -1.28 0.57 12.37
C THR A 23 -1.05 -0.88 12.80
N SER A 24 -2.08 -1.72 12.71
CA SER A 24 -1.97 -3.15 13.03
C SER A 24 -0.99 -3.86 12.10
N ILE A 25 -1.02 -3.55 10.80
CA ILE A 25 -0.06 -4.09 9.82
C ILE A 25 1.36 -3.64 10.15
N LYS A 26 1.58 -2.36 10.51
CA LYS A 26 2.90 -1.87 10.90
C LYS A 26 3.45 -2.63 12.10
N ASN A 27 2.65 -2.81 13.15
CA ASN A 27 3.08 -3.55 14.34
C ASN A 27 3.44 -5.01 14.03
N LEU A 28 2.63 -5.68 13.21
CA LEU A 28 2.88 -7.06 12.80
C LEU A 28 4.14 -7.16 11.93
N ALA A 29 4.33 -6.23 11.00
CA ALA A 29 5.51 -6.15 10.14
C ALA A 29 6.79 -5.93 10.96
N ILE A 30 6.76 -5.07 11.97
CA ILE A 30 7.89 -4.86 12.89
C ILE A 30 8.24 -6.16 13.61
N GLY A 31 7.25 -6.90 14.12
CA GLY A 31 7.46 -8.20 14.76
C GLY A 31 8.12 -9.21 13.81
N LEU A 32 7.65 -9.29 12.56
CA LEU A 32 8.24 -10.18 11.56
C LEU A 32 9.68 -9.80 11.20
N VAL A 33 9.98 -8.50 11.10
CA VAL A 33 11.35 -8.01 10.86
C VAL A 33 12.26 -8.38 12.03
N ALA A 34 11.78 -8.28 13.26
CA ALA A 34 12.53 -8.68 14.45
C ALA A 34 12.87 -10.19 14.47
N GLU A 35 11.99 -11.02 13.91
CA GLU A 35 12.23 -12.46 13.70
C GLU A 35 13.12 -12.77 12.47
N GLY A 36 13.74 -11.75 11.86
CA GLY A 36 14.63 -11.90 10.71
C GLY A 36 13.92 -12.16 9.37
N CYS A 37 12.61 -11.90 9.29
CA CYS A 37 11.88 -11.97 8.02
C CYS A 37 12.04 -10.68 7.22
N SER A 38 12.15 -10.78 5.90
CA SER A 38 12.08 -9.62 5.03
C SER A 38 10.63 -9.28 4.73
N VAL A 39 10.19 -8.08 5.09
CA VAL A 39 8.79 -7.66 4.93
C VAL A 39 8.68 -6.51 3.93
N ILE A 40 7.71 -6.61 3.02
CA ILE A 40 7.28 -5.52 2.15
C ILE A 40 5.80 -5.18 2.36
N VAL A 41 5.46 -3.91 2.35
CA VAL A 41 4.07 -3.42 2.38
C VAL A 41 3.78 -2.70 1.06
N LEU A 42 2.87 -3.29 0.28
CA LEU A 42 2.35 -2.74 -0.95
C LEU A 42 1.13 -1.88 -0.60
N VAL A 43 1.29 -0.56 -0.72
CA VAL A 43 0.24 0.40 -0.43
C VAL A 43 -0.37 0.86 -1.74
N TYR A 44 -1.57 0.37 -2.07
CA TYR A 44 -2.25 0.71 -3.32
C TYR A 44 -3.13 1.96 -3.16
N GLY A 45 -3.59 2.48 -4.30
CA GLY A 45 -4.50 3.63 -4.29
C GLY A 45 -3.80 4.98 -4.11
N GLN A 46 -2.47 5.01 -4.23
CA GLN A 46 -1.66 6.18 -3.91
C GLN A 46 -1.62 7.18 -5.07
N ASN A 47 -1.24 8.43 -4.78
CA ASN A 47 -1.13 9.48 -5.80
C ASN A 47 0.19 9.39 -6.59
N SER A 48 1.20 8.76 -6.03
CA SER A 48 2.54 8.61 -6.61
C SER A 48 3.04 7.17 -6.43
N GLU A 49 3.98 6.79 -7.30
CA GLU A 49 4.73 5.55 -7.19
C GLU A 49 6.07 5.85 -6.50
N SER A 50 6.36 5.18 -5.39
CA SER A 50 7.61 5.36 -4.66
C SER A 50 7.93 4.12 -3.84
N VAL A 51 9.22 3.89 -3.58
CA VAL A 51 9.70 2.82 -2.69
C VAL A 51 10.59 3.45 -1.64
N PHE A 52 10.38 3.09 -0.37
CA PHE A 52 11.18 3.58 0.76
C PHE A 52 11.21 2.57 1.89
N ASP A 53 12.14 2.74 2.82
CA ASP A 53 12.26 1.95 4.04
C ASP A 53 11.58 2.66 5.23
N ASP A 54 10.86 1.93 6.06
CA ASP A 54 10.38 2.36 7.38
C ASP A 54 10.72 1.26 8.39
N ASN A 55 11.81 1.46 9.15
CA ASN A 55 12.28 0.55 10.20
C ASN A 55 12.57 -0.87 9.70
N GLY A 56 13.21 -1.01 8.53
CA GLY A 56 13.54 -2.31 7.92
C GLY A 56 12.36 -2.98 7.20
N ILE A 57 11.21 -2.28 7.13
CA ILE A 57 10.08 -2.68 6.30
C ILE A 57 10.19 -1.93 4.98
N THR A 58 10.20 -2.65 3.86
CA THR A 58 10.12 -2.01 2.55
C THR A 58 8.69 -1.58 2.29
N ILE A 59 8.45 -0.34 1.90
CA ILE A 59 7.12 0.15 1.50
C ILE A 59 7.16 0.52 0.03
N GLN A 60 6.21 0.00 -0.73
CA GLN A 60 6.01 0.35 -2.13
C GLN A 60 4.62 0.96 -2.30
N GLN A 61 4.60 2.23 -2.70
CA GLN A 61 3.38 2.91 -3.09
C GLN A 61 3.03 2.55 -4.53
N ILE A 62 1.79 2.12 -4.74
CA ILE A 62 1.26 1.78 -6.06
C ILE A 62 0.26 2.86 -6.45
N GLN A 63 0.62 3.62 -7.48
CA GLN A 63 -0.20 4.72 -7.99
C GLN A 63 -1.53 4.19 -8.55
N ASN A 64 -2.62 4.88 -8.24
CA ASN A 64 -3.91 4.62 -8.86
C ASN A 64 -3.99 5.25 -10.26
N LYS A 65 -3.75 4.45 -11.31
CA LYS A 65 -3.92 4.88 -12.71
C LYS A 65 -5.41 5.00 -13.06
N LYS A 66 -6.03 6.12 -12.66
CA LYS A 66 -7.41 6.45 -13.09
C LYS A 66 -7.39 6.92 -14.55
N PHE A 67 -7.84 6.08 -15.47
CA PHE A 67 -8.19 6.50 -16.83
C PHE A 67 -9.46 7.35 -16.79
N LYS A 68 -9.32 8.65 -16.57
CA LYS A 68 -10.42 9.61 -16.72
C LYS A 68 -10.96 9.52 -18.16
N GLY A 69 -12.20 9.06 -18.33
CA GLY A 69 -12.90 8.98 -19.63
C GLY A 69 -13.31 7.56 -20.06
N LEU A 70 -12.48 6.55 -19.80
CA LEU A 70 -12.78 5.17 -20.22
C LEU A 70 -13.85 4.52 -19.33
N SER A 71 -13.85 4.81 -18.03
CA SER A 71 -14.88 4.33 -17.10
C SER A 71 -16.27 4.83 -17.51
N TRP A 72 -16.41 6.08 -17.96
CA TRP A 72 -17.69 6.61 -18.42
C TRP A 72 -18.17 5.95 -19.72
N TRP A 73 -17.26 5.72 -20.68
CA TRP A 73 -17.58 5.04 -21.94
C TRP A 73 -18.01 3.58 -21.75
N LEU A 74 -17.34 2.83 -20.86
CA LEU A 74 -17.69 1.43 -20.55
C LEU A 74 -19.01 1.32 -19.78
N THR A 75 -19.34 2.30 -18.93
CA THR A 75 -20.62 2.31 -18.20
C THR A 75 -21.81 2.59 -19.13
N ARG A 76 -21.60 3.31 -20.24
CA ARG A 76 -22.67 3.63 -21.21
C ARG A 76 -23.12 2.45 -22.09
N LYS A 77 -22.32 1.39 -22.26
CA LYS A 77 -22.65 0.23 -23.12
C LYS A 77 -23.51 -0.85 -22.45
N LYS A 78 -23.98 -0.63 -21.21
CA LYS A 78 -24.85 -1.58 -20.49
C LYS A 78 -26.35 -1.32 -20.71
N THR A 79 -26.71 -0.42 -21.62
CA THR A 79 -28.06 -0.22 -22.14
C THR A 79 -28.02 -0.51 -23.63
#